data_AF-A0A655EXF5-F1
#
_entry.id   AF-A0A655EXF5-F1
#
_cell.length_a   1.000
_cell.length_b   1.000
_cell.length_c   1.000
_cell.angle_alpha   90.00
_cell.angle_beta   90.00
_cell.angle_gamma   90.00
#
_symmetry.space_group_name_H-M   'P 1'
#
loop_
_entity.id
_entity.type
_entity.pdbx_description
1 polymer ?
#
loop_
_entity_poly.entity_id
_entity_poly.type
_entity_poly.pdbx_seq_one_letter_code
_entity_poly.pdbx_strand_id
1 'polypeptide(L)' 'MSATELAGEPITAKLTTAPGNGAALGGLKVTTANAWFAARPSGTEDVYKIYAESFRGPQHLVEVQQTAREVVDRVIG' A
#
# COMPACT_ATOMS: atom_id res chain seq x y z
N MET A 1 -2.61 3.31 -15.24
CA MET A 1 -2.73 4.67 -14.68
C MET A 1 -2.24 4.65 -13.25
N SER A 2 -1.38 5.58 -12.86
CA SER A 2 -0.82 5.64 -11.50
C SER A 2 -1.87 6.17 -10.52
N ALA A 3 -2.17 5.46 -9.44
CA ALA A 3 -3.02 5.99 -8.36
C ALA A 3 -2.41 7.29 -7.81
N THR A 4 -3.17 8.38 -7.70
CA THR A 4 -2.70 9.67 -7.15
C THR A 4 -3.11 9.87 -5.70
N GLU A 5 -4.09 9.09 -5.24
CA GLU A 5 -4.69 9.19 -3.92
C GLU A 5 -4.87 7.81 -3.27
N LEU A 6 -4.94 7.80 -1.94
CA LEU A 6 -5.25 6.65 -1.10
C LEU A 6 -6.31 7.10 -0.08
N ALA A 7 -7.51 6.53 -0.15
CA ALA A 7 -8.66 6.90 0.70
C ALA A 7 -8.95 8.41 0.71
N GLY A 8 -8.89 9.06 -0.46
CA GLY A 8 -9.14 10.49 -0.62
C GLY A 8 -7.99 11.39 -0.13
N GLU A 9 -6.84 10.82 0.25
CA GLU A 9 -5.64 11.58 0.60
C GLU A 9 -4.58 11.51 -0.51
N PRO A 10 -3.87 12.61 -0.80
CA PRO A 10 -2.81 12.60 -1.81
C PRO A 10 -1.68 11.68 -1.40
N ILE A 11 -1.22 10.87 -2.35
CA ILE A 11 -0.07 9.98 -2.15
C ILE A 11 1.21 10.82 -2.07
N THR A 12 1.94 10.66 -0.98
CA THR A 12 3.21 11.35 -0.71
C THR A 12 4.42 10.55 -1.17
N ALA A 13 4.33 9.21 -1.16
CA ALA A 13 5.38 8.35 -1.70
C ALA A 13 4.85 7.00 -2.19
N LYS A 14 5.54 6.44 -3.18
CA LYS A 14 5.41 5.06 -3.65
C LYS A 14 6.78 4.44 -3.66
N LEU A 15 6.96 3.39 -2.86
CA LEU A 15 8.25 2.80 -2.59
C LEU A 15 8.22 1.33 -3.01
N THR A 16 9.19 0.93 -3.82
CA THR A 16 9.50 -0.47 -4.13
C THR A 16 10.83 -0.91 -3.50
N THR A 17 11.57 0.03 -2.92
CA THR A 17 12.82 -0.16 -2.17
C THR A 17 12.72 0.53 -0.81
N ALA A 18 13.41 -0.02 0.19
CA ALA A 18 13.45 0.55 1.52
C ALA A 18 14.34 1.81 1.54
N PRO A 19 13.87 2.96 2.05
CA PRO A 19 14.64 4.21 2.02
C PRO A 19 15.88 4.18 2.93
N GLY A 20 15.90 3.34 3.97
CA GLY A 20 17.01 3.28 4.93
C GLY A 20 18.26 2.55 4.41
N ASN A 21 18.12 1.61 3.47
CA ASN A 21 19.24 0.79 2.99
C ASN A 21 19.19 0.46 1.49
N GLY A 22 18.19 0.96 0.75
CA GLY A 22 18.03 0.73 -0.68
C GLY A 22 17.61 -0.70 -1.07
N ALA A 23 17.42 -1.61 -0.12
CA ALA A 23 17.04 -2.98 -0.42
C ALA A 23 15.65 -3.05 -1.06
N ALA A 24 15.45 -3.97 -2.02
CA ALA A 24 14.15 -4.19 -2.62
C ALA A 24 13.12 -4.62 -1.55
N LEU A 25 11.96 -3.96 -1.52
CA LEU A 25 10.88 -4.34 -0.63
C LEU A 25 10.24 -5.65 -1.06
N GLY A 26 10.44 -6.14 -2.29
CA GLY A 26 9.73 -7.32 -2.79
C GLY A 26 8.21 -7.12 -2.76
N GLY A 27 7.76 -5.94 -3.17
CA GLY A 27 6.37 -5.48 -3.05
C GLY A 27 6.26 -3.97 -3.27
N LEU A 28 5.12 -3.41 -2.88
CA LEU A 28 4.81 -1.98 -2.99
C LEU A 28 4.44 -1.43 -1.62
N LYS A 29 4.99 -0.27 -1.24
CA LYS A 29 4.52 0.54 -0.13
C LYS A 29 4.04 1.90 -0.64
N VAL A 30 2.88 2.35 -0.20
CA VAL A 30 2.30 3.66 -0.53
C VAL A 30 1.99 4.39 0.76
N THR A 31 2.31 5.68 0.83
CA THR A 31 2.09 6.52 2.00
C THR A 31 1.34 7.79 1.64
N THR A 32 0.55 8.29 2.57
CA THR A 32 -0.06 9.64 2.59
C THR A 32 0.44 10.38 3.83
N ALA A 33 -0.18 11.51 4.17
CA ALA A 33 0.07 12.20 5.43
C ALA A 33 -0.45 11.41 6.64
N ASN A 34 -1.62 10.75 6.53
CA ASN A 34 -2.28 10.11 7.68
C ASN A 34 -2.50 8.61 7.54
N ALA A 35 -2.03 7.98 6.47
CA ALA A 35 -2.18 6.56 6.26
C ALA A 35 -1.06 5.97 5.41
N TRP A 36 -0.94 4.65 5.46
CA TRP A 36 -0.09 3.90 4.54
C TRP A 36 -0.61 2.49 4.34
N PHE A 37 -0.21 1.88 3.23
CA PHE A 37 -0.30 0.44 3.05
C PHE A 37 0.98 -0.12 2.44
N ALA A 38 1.23 -1.40 2.70
CA ALA A 38 2.28 -2.18 2.05
C ALA A 38 1.72 -3.53 1.60
N ALA A 39 2.01 -3.89 0.36
CA ALA A 39 1.60 -5.14 -0.25
C ALA A 39 2.80 -5.96 -0.68
N ARG A 40 2.80 -7.25 -0.34
CA ARG A 40 3.84 -8.20 -0.76
C ARG A 40 3.20 -9.53 -1.19
N PRO A 41 3.62 -10.13 -2.31
CA PRO A 41 3.22 -11.48 -2.65
C PRO A 41 3.74 -12.47 -1.60
N SER A 42 2.96 -13.50 -1.30
CA SER A 42 3.41 -14.62 -0.48
C SER A 42 4.43 -15.45 -1.27
N GLY A 43 5.45 -15.98 -0.57
CA GLY A 43 6.47 -16.82 -1.20
C GLY A 43 6.07 -18.30 -1.30
N THR A 44 4.96 -18.69 -0.67
CA THR A 44 4.57 -20.11 -0.51
C THR A 44 3.17 -20.43 -1.02
N GLU A 45 2.33 -19.42 -1.20
CA GLU A 45 0.93 -19.55 -1.58
C GLU A 45 0.62 -18.51 -2.65
N ASP A 46 -0.36 -18.77 -3.51
CA ASP A 46 -0.82 -17.82 -4.53
C ASP A 46 -1.75 -16.76 -3.92
N VAL A 47 -1.21 -15.99 -2.97
CA VAL A 47 -1.88 -14.92 -2.24
C VAL A 47 -0.93 -13.76 -2.03
N TYR A 48 -1.45 -12.55 -1.83
CA TYR A 48 -0.68 -11.41 -1.36
C TYR A 48 -1.14 -10.98 0.05
N LYS A 49 -0.23 -10.35 0.80
CA LYS A 49 -0.51 -9.78 2.12
C LYS A 49 -0.52 -8.27 2.03
N ILE A 50 -1.58 -7.64 2.52
CA ILE A 50 -1.69 -6.19 2.69
C ILE A 50 -1.58 -5.86 4.18
N TYR A 51 -0.65 -4.98 4.50
CA TYR A 51 -0.54 -4.31 5.80
C TYR A 51 -0.99 -2.87 5.60
N ALA A 52 -1.84 -2.35 6.49
CA ALA A 52 -2.32 -0.98 6.40
C ALA A 52 -2.49 -0.37 7.78
N GLU A 53 -2.31 0.95 7.86
CA GLU A 53 -2.50 1.74 9.07
C GLU A 53 -3.10 3.09 8.70
N SER A 54 -3.90 3.64 9.63
CA SER A 54 -4.55 4.94 9.51
C SER A 54 -4.50 5.66 10.86
N PHE A 55 -4.06 6.91 10.83
CA PHE A 55 -4.07 7.82 11.97
C PHE A 55 -5.41 8.53 12.16
N ARG A 56 -6.37 8.33 11.24
CA ARG A 56 -7.72 8.91 11.30
C ARG A 56 -8.78 7.97 11.88
N GLY A 57 -8.33 6.82 12.38
CA GLY A 57 -9.18 5.84 13.05
C GLY A 57 -9.69 4.72 12.14
N PRO A 58 -10.54 3.82 12.68
CA PRO A 58 -10.90 2.55 12.05
C PRO A 58 -11.71 2.67 10.76
N GLN A 59 -12.60 3.65 10.65
CA GLN A 59 -13.42 3.85 9.44
C GLN A 59 -12.52 4.18 8.25
N HIS A 60 -11.60 5.12 8.44
CA HIS A 60 -10.61 5.46 7.41
C HIS A 60 -9.66 4.29 7.11
N LEU A 61 -9.32 3.46 8.12
CA LEU A 61 -8.53 2.25 7.87
C LEU A 61 -9.23 1.28 6.91
N VAL A 62 -10.55 1.12 7.01
CA VAL A 62 -11.33 0.28 6.07
C VAL A 62 -11.24 0.82 4.65
N GLU A 63 -11.39 2.13 4.46
CA GLU A 63 -11.26 2.78 3.15
C GLU A 63 -9.84 2.63 2.57
N VAL A 64 -8.82 2.77 3.41
CA VAL A 64 -7.42 2.54 3.04
C VAL A 64 -7.21 1.09 2.59
N GLN A 65 -7.75 0.12 3.31
CA GLN A 65 -7.64 -1.30 2.97
C GLN A 65 -8.35 -1.63 1.64
N GLN A 66 -9.54 -1.07 1.41
CA GLN A 66 -10.28 -1.24 0.16
C GLN A 66 -9.49 -0.65 -1.02
N THR A 67 -9.05 0.60 -0.89
CA THR A 67 -8.27 1.28 -1.94
C THR A 67 -6.95 0.56 -2.20
N ALA A 68 -6.26 0.09 -1.15
CA ALA A 68 -5.03 -0.67 -1.26
C ALA A 68 -5.23 -1.94 -2.09
N ARG A 69 -6.33 -2.68 -1.86
CA ARG A 69 -6.68 -3.87 -2.63
C ARG A 69 -6.84 -3.57 -4.11
N GLU A 70 -7.59 -2.52 -4.45
CA GLU A 70 -7.76 -2.11 -5.85
C GLU A 70 -6.44 -1.72 -6.53
N VAL A 71 -5.55 -1.04 -5.81
CA VAL A 71 -4.24 -0.66 -6.33
C VAL A 71 -3.38 -1.89 -6.58
N VAL A 72 -3.38 -2.85 -5.65
CA VAL A 72 -2.57 -4.08 -5.75
C VAL A 72 -3.09 -4.98 -6.88
N ASP A 73 -4.39 -5.16 -6.98
CA ASP A 73 -5.01 -5.99 -8.04
C ASP A 73 -4.70 -5.44 -9.44
N ARG A 74 -4.53 -4.11 -9.60
CA ARG A 74 -4.13 -3.48 -10.87
C ARG A 74 -2.64 -3.58 -11.20
N VAL A 75 -1.80 -3.93 -10.22
CA VAL A 75 -0.33 -3.96 -10.35
C VAL A 75 0.20 -5.38 -10.41
N ILE A 76 -0.45 -6.31 -9.70
CA ILE A 76 -0.07 -7.74 -9.63
C ILE A 76 -0.90 -8.60 -10.60
N GLY A 77 -2.03 -8.10 -11.09
CA GLY A 77 -2.86 -8.75 -12.11
C GLY A 77 -2.32 -8.65 -13.53
#